data_AF-A0A936SQX7-F1
#
_entry.id   AF-A0A936SQX7-F1
#
_cell.length_a   1.000
_cell.length_b   1.000
_cell.length_c   1.000
_cell.angle_alpha   90.00
_cell.angle_beta   90.00
_cell.angle_gamma   90.00
#
_symmetry.space_group_name_H-M   'P 1'
#
loop_
_entity.id
_entity.type
_entity.pdbx_description
1 polymer ?
#
loop_
_entity_poly.entity_id
_entity_poly.type
_entity_poly.pdbx_seq_one_letter_code
_entity_poly.pdbx_strand_id
1 'polypeptide(L)'
;MAEGVFPKTTSEDPVVDFFERRQLAAHGIEFAEAAEVARWEELSFYFTLNAARGNISFSFPKIIDDRETVESPFFKRISEGGITAVAESTIASSPEELRRAYLRSDDALPTDAALTRAKAQHCVERQRENTGIYDEYDGVIGVPYDPSRRTWSASQLTQIGQCSFRWFAERLLRLKPIDEMELGLDPAMRGTLYHKALEIAIERAKNAPDIRAATLEHIDEAFAEAERDPKVALPDLPNWESERADQIRELKSDRGS
;
A
#
# COMPACT_ATOMS: atom_id res chain seq x y z
N MET A 1 -8.96 27.68 -22.14
CA MET A 1 -8.49 29.07 -22.23
C MET A 1 -7.86 29.51 -20.90
N ALA A 2 -6.71 28.90 -20.55
CA ALA A 2 -5.98 29.21 -19.32
C ALA A 2 -4.91 30.29 -19.56
N GLU A 3 -4.53 31.02 -18.51
CA GLU A 3 -3.44 32.01 -18.57
C GLU A 3 -2.13 31.38 -19.06
N GLY A 4 -1.39 32.09 -19.92
CA GLY A 4 -0.16 31.62 -20.54
C GLY A 4 -0.34 30.60 -21.68
N VAL A 5 -1.50 29.93 -21.75
CA VAL A 5 -1.84 28.99 -22.83
C VAL A 5 -2.59 29.71 -23.94
N PHE A 6 -3.58 30.53 -23.59
CA PHE A 6 -4.36 31.32 -24.55
C PHE A 6 -4.88 32.62 -23.90
N PRO A 7 -4.58 33.81 -24.42
CA PRO A 7 -3.71 34.07 -25.57
C PRO A 7 -2.28 33.59 -25.30
N LYS A 8 -1.58 33.18 -26.36
CA LYS A 8 -0.21 32.69 -26.21
C LYS A 8 0.67 33.84 -25.72
N THR A 9 1.46 33.61 -24.68
CA THR A 9 2.42 34.63 -24.23
C THR A 9 3.36 34.96 -25.38
N THR A 10 3.52 36.25 -25.69
CA THR A 10 4.44 36.70 -26.73
C THR A 10 5.85 36.25 -26.37
N SER A 11 6.37 35.24 -27.07
CA SER A 11 7.75 34.79 -26.92
C SER A 11 8.63 35.51 -27.92
N GLU A 12 9.83 35.90 -27.50
CA GLU A 12 10.83 36.44 -28.41
C GLU A 12 11.20 35.39 -29.47
N ASP A 13 11.40 35.84 -30.70
CA ASP A 13 11.87 34.96 -31.77
C ASP A 13 13.36 34.65 -31.53
N PRO A 14 13.76 33.37 -31.57
CA PRO A 14 15.12 32.97 -31.23
C PRO A 14 16.18 33.43 -32.24
N VAL A 15 15.77 33.91 -33.43
CA VAL A 15 16.68 34.39 -34.48
C VAL A 15 16.78 35.90 -34.50
N VAL A 16 15.66 36.62 -34.24
CA VAL A 16 15.65 38.09 -34.19
C VAL A 16 14.74 38.56 -33.05
N ASP A 17 15.34 38.95 -31.94
CA ASP A 17 14.63 39.39 -30.74
C ASP A 17 13.95 40.77 -30.93
N PHE A 18 13.15 41.21 -29.96
CA PHE A 18 12.43 42.49 -30.08
C PHE A 18 13.37 43.71 -30.08
N PHE A 19 14.54 43.61 -29.48
CA PHE A 19 15.52 44.69 -29.46
C PHE A 19 16.21 44.84 -30.82
N GLU A 20 16.59 43.73 -31.44
CA GLU A 20 17.14 43.66 -32.79
C GLU A 20 16.14 44.12 -33.84
N ARG A 21 14.86 43.69 -33.73
CA ARG A 21 13.78 44.19 -34.60
C ARG A 21 13.67 45.70 -34.57
N ARG A 22 13.76 46.31 -33.39
CA ARG A 22 13.68 47.77 -33.23
C ARG A 22 14.90 48.49 -33.82
N GLN A 23 16.08 47.87 -33.77
CA GLN A 23 17.26 48.40 -34.45
C GLN A 23 17.16 48.29 -35.97
N LEU A 24 16.66 47.16 -36.48
CA LEU A 24 16.48 46.91 -37.91
C LEU A 24 15.41 47.82 -38.54
N ALA A 25 14.42 48.23 -37.76
CA ALA A 25 13.44 49.23 -38.18
C ALA A 25 14.11 50.57 -38.57
N ALA A 26 15.18 50.97 -37.86
CA ALA A 26 15.96 52.17 -38.22
C ALA A 26 16.72 52.03 -39.55
N HIS A 27 16.86 50.80 -40.05
CA HIS A 27 17.43 50.47 -41.36
C HIS A 27 16.37 50.15 -42.42
N GLY A 28 15.09 50.41 -42.15
CA GLY A 28 13.98 50.21 -43.09
C GLY A 28 13.53 48.75 -43.22
N ILE A 29 13.93 47.87 -42.31
CA ILE A 29 13.45 46.48 -42.25
C ILE A 29 12.40 46.39 -41.15
N GLU A 30 11.13 46.26 -41.54
CA GLU A 30 10.00 46.27 -40.61
C GLU A 30 9.64 44.85 -40.16
N PHE A 31 9.46 44.68 -38.85
CA PHE A 31 8.96 43.46 -38.21
C PHE A 31 7.82 43.82 -37.28
N ALA A 32 6.94 42.86 -37.02
CA ALA A 32 5.87 43.05 -36.04
C ALA A 32 6.47 43.24 -34.62
N GLU A 33 6.05 44.31 -33.96
CA GLU A 33 6.40 44.59 -32.57
C GLU A 33 5.62 43.67 -31.60
N ALA A 34 6.10 43.54 -30.36
CA ALA A 34 5.44 42.72 -29.33
C ALA A 34 3.96 43.12 -29.12
N ALA A 35 3.66 44.42 -29.17
CA ALA A 35 2.31 44.94 -29.05
C ALA A 35 1.43 44.65 -30.29
N GLU A 36 2.02 44.51 -31.47
CA GLU A 36 1.30 44.13 -32.69
C GLU A 36 0.95 42.65 -32.67
N VAL A 37 1.86 41.79 -32.23
CA VAL A 37 1.61 40.35 -32.08
C VAL A 37 0.47 40.10 -31.09
N ALA A 38 0.46 40.78 -29.94
CA ALA A 38 -0.63 40.66 -28.96
C ALA A 38 -1.98 41.14 -29.53
N ARG A 39 -1.98 42.24 -30.30
CA ARG A 39 -3.19 42.73 -30.97
C ARG A 39 -3.72 41.75 -32.03
N TRP A 40 -2.83 41.07 -32.74
CA TRP A 40 -3.22 40.04 -33.72
C TRP A 40 -3.89 38.83 -33.06
N GLU A 41 -3.43 38.40 -31.88
CA GLU A 41 -4.10 37.35 -31.09
C GLU A 41 -5.51 37.78 -30.68
N GLU A 42 -5.68 39.03 -30.22
CA GLU A 42 -7.01 39.56 -29.86
C GLU A 42 -7.96 39.62 -31.07
N LEU A 43 -7.49 40.10 -32.23
CA LEU A 43 -8.26 40.12 -33.47
C LEU A 43 -8.60 38.70 -33.96
N SER A 44 -7.66 37.77 -33.88
CA SER A 44 -7.88 36.37 -34.27
C SER A 44 -8.94 35.70 -33.39
N PHE A 45 -8.92 36.00 -32.10
CA PHE A 45 -9.96 35.55 -31.18
C PHE A 45 -11.32 36.14 -31.56
N TYR A 46 -11.39 37.45 -31.79
CA TYR A 46 -12.61 38.13 -32.24
C TYR A 46 -13.18 37.53 -33.54
N PHE A 47 -12.33 37.25 -34.54
CA PHE A 47 -12.80 36.64 -35.78
C PHE A 47 -13.29 35.20 -35.58
N THR A 48 -12.65 34.43 -34.69
CA THR A 48 -13.12 33.08 -34.31
C THR A 48 -14.53 33.14 -33.70
N LEU A 49 -14.81 34.13 -32.86
CA LEU A 49 -16.15 34.33 -32.29
C LEU A 49 -17.19 34.62 -33.38
N ASN A 50 -16.85 35.45 -34.37
CA ASN A 50 -17.75 35.81 -35.47
C ASN A 50 -17.94 34.68 -36.50
N ALA A 51 -17.01 33.71 -36.56
CA ALA A 51 -17.10 32.58 -37.50
C ALA A 51 -18.15 31.54 -37.07
N ALA A 52 -18.49 31.48 -35.79
CA ALA A 52 -19.47 30.53 -35.28
C ALA A 52 -20.90 30.90 -35.71
N ARG A 53 -21.66 29.92 -36.21
CA ARG A 53 -23.05 30.10 -36.69
C ARG A 53 -24.12 29.61 -35.69
N GLY A 54 -23.71 29.19 -34.50
CA GLY A 54 -24.58 28.61 -33.49
C GLY A 54 -24.03 28.84 -32.09
N ASN A 55 -24.33 27.94 -31.16
CA ASN A 55 -23.86 28.04 -29.78
C ASN A 55 -22.34 27.83 -29.72
N ILE A 56 -21.66 28.68 -28.95
CA ILE A 56 -20.23 28.55 -28.65
C ILE A 56 -20.08 28.20 -27.18
N SER A 57 -19.26 27.19 -26.90
CA SER A 57 -18.89 26.82 -25.53
C SER A 57 -17.42 27.17 -25.30
N PHE A 58 -17.14 27.82 -24.18
CA PHE A 58 -15.78 28.10 -23.73
C PHE A 58 -15.45 27.27 -22.50
N SER A 59 -14.23 26.74 -22.43
CA SER A 59 -13.73 26.01 -21.26
C SER A 59 -12.27 26.35 -21.00
N PHE A 60 -11.84 26.16 -19.75
CA PHE A 60 -10.44 26.16 -19.38
C PHE A 60 -10.16 25.01 -18.39
N PRO A 61 -9.00 24.36 -18.50
CA PRO A 61 -8.60 23.37 -17.50
C PRO A 61 -8.33 24.08 -16.17
N LYS A 62 -8.72 23.45 -15.05
CA LYS A 62 -8.30 23.90 -13.71
C LYS A 62 -6.92 23.36 -13.32
N ILE A 63 -6.47 22.28 -13.97
CA ILE A 63 -5.19 21.60 -13.71
C ILE A 63 -4.53 21.23 -15.04
N ILE A 64 -3.25 21.57 -15.20
CA ILE A 64 -2.37 21.10 -16.28
C ILE A 64 -1.05 20.65 -15.63
N ASP A 65 -0.56 19.45 -15.96
CA ASP A 65 0.70 18.90 -15.42
C ASP A 65 0.83 19.02 -13.89
N ASP A 66 -0.24 18.63 -13.17
CA ASP A 66 -0.39 18.71 -11.70
C ASP A 66 -0.26 20.13 -11.12
N ARG A 67 -0.38 21.18 -11.94
CA ARG A 67 -0.40 22.57 -11.51
C ARG A 67 -1.77 23.18 -11.72
N GLU A 68 -2.23 23.91 -10.71
CA GLU A 68 -3.45 24.72 -10.85
C GLU A 68 -3.23 25.81 -11.91
N THR A 69 -4.24 25.99 -12.75
CA THR A 69 -4.25 26.99 -13.80
C THR A 69 -5.39 27.96 -13.58
N VAL A 70 -5.13 29.23 -13.90
CA VAL A 70 -6.10 30.32 -13.76
C VAL A 70 -6.71 30.70 -15.10
N GLU A 71 -7.85 31.38 -15.03
CA GLU A 71 -8.58 31.88 -16.19
C GLU A 71 -7.74 32.86 -17.00
N SER A 72 -7.78 32.72 -18.33
CA SER A 72 -7.17 33.73 -19.19
C SER A 72 -7.93 35.07 -19.15
N PRO A 73 -7.26 36.19 -19.50
CA PRO A 73 -7.92 37.49 -19.64
C PRO A 73 -9.09 37.47 -20.63
N PHE A 74 -9.01 36.67 -21.70
CA PHE A 74 -10.09 36.55 -22.68
C PHE A 74 -11.30 35.81 -22.11
N PHE A 75 -11.06 34.72 -21.36
CA PHE A 75 -12.12 33.99 -20.67
C PHE A 75 -12.83 34.88 -19.66
N LYS A 76 -12.07 35.62 -18.85
CA LYS A 76 -12.62 36.57 -17.86
C LYS A 76 -13.50 37.65 -18.50
N ARG A 77 -13.04 38.30 -19.58
CA ARG A 77 -13.83 39.32 -20.31
C ARG A 77 -15.15 38.78 -20.84
N ILE A 78 -15.16 37.52 -21.29
CA ILE A 78 -16.37 36.86 -21.78
C ILE A 78 -17.32 36.55 -20.63
N SER A 79 -16.80 36.02 -19.52
CA SER A 79 -17.58 35.73 -18.31
C SER A 79 -18.24 37.00 -17.74
N GLU A 80 -17.51 38.11 -17.72
CA GLU A 80 -18.02 39.43 -17.31
C GLU A 80 -19.10 39.98 -18.26
N GLY A 81 -19.07 39.57 -19.53
CA GLY A 81 -20.03 39.96 -20.57
C GLY A 81 -21.42 39.33 -20.45
N GLY A 82 -21.72 38.62 -19.37
CA GLY A 82 -23.05 38.06 -19.09
C GLY A 82 -23.33 36.71 -19.75
N ILE A 83 -22.28 35.95 -20.10
CA ILE A 83 -22.46 34.55 -20.51
C ILE A 83 -22.90 33.73 -19.31
N THR A 84 -24.00 33.00 -19.46
CA THR A 84 -24.48 32.07 -18.44
C THR A 84 -23.45 30.96 -18.26
N ALA A 85 -22.86 30.88 -17.06
CA ALA A 85 -22.09 29.71 -16.67
C ALA A 85 -23.01 28.49 -16.77
N VAL A 86 -22.73 27.59 -17.70
CA VAL A 86 -23.37 26.29 -17.73
C VAL A 86 -22.92 25.59 -16.45
N ALA A 87 -23.87 25.18 -15.60
CA ALA A 87 -23.60 24.38 -14.40
C ALA A 87 -22.58 23.30 -14.76
N GLU A 88 -21.51 23.15 -13.97
CA GLU A 88 -20.35 22.28 -14.24
C GLU A 88 -20.82 21.01 -14.94
N SER A 89 -20.83 21.05 -16.27
CA SER A 89 -21.22 19.90 -17.04
C SER A 89 -20.04 18.97 -16.83
N THR A 90 -20.34 17.73 -16.46
CA THR A 90 -19.37 16.64 -16.45
C THR A 90 -18.94 16.41 -17.90
N ILE A 91 -18.20 17.36 -18.46
CA ILE A 91 -17.54 17.26 -19.75
C ILE A 91 -16.39 16.31 -19.48
N ALA A 92 -16.72 15.03 -19.50
CA ALA A 92 -15.75 13.99 -19.44
C ALA A 92 -15.11 13.89 -20.83
N SER A 93 -13.79 14.08 -20.88
CA SER A 93 -13.01 13.93 -22.11
C SER A 93 -12.77 12.45 -22.43
N SER A 94 -13.09 11.56 -21.49
CA SER A 94 -13.02 10.10 -21.64
C SER A 94 -14.08 9.38 -20.80
N PRO A 95 -14.42 8.12 -21.15
CA PRO A 95 -15.25 7.26 -20.30
C PRO A 95 -14.68 7.11 -18.87
N GLU A 96 -13.36 7.09 -18.71
CA GLU A 96 -12.68 6.94 -17.41
C GLU A 96 -12.86 8.19 -16.53
N GLU A 97 -12.78 9.39 -17.11
CA GLU A 97 -13.09 10.64 -16.41
C GLU A 97 -14.54 10.69 -15.98
N LEU A 98 -15.46 10.24 -16.85
CA LEU A 98 -16.88 10.16 -16.53
C LEU A 98 -17.10 9.22 -15.33
N ARG A 99 -16.52 8.01 -15.37
CA ARG A 99 -16.62 7.06 -14.26
C ARG A 99 -16.06 7.63 -12.95
N ARG A 100 -14.92 8.33 -13.00
CA ARG A 100 -14.31 8.94 -11.80
C ARG A 100 -15.18 10.03 -11.20
N ALA A 101 -15.80 10.87 -12.03
CA ALA A 101 -16.72 11.89 -11.57
C ALA A 101 -17.96 11.28 -10.90
N TYR A 102 -18.53 10.23 -11.50
CA TYR A 102 -19.72 9.56 -10.97
C TYR A 102 -19.44 8.60 -9.82
N LEU A 103 -18.18 8.17 -9.60
CA LEU A 103 -17.82 7.28 -8.49
C LEU A 103 -18.15 7.89 -7.13
N ARG A 104 -17.98 9.21 -7.01
CA ARG A 104 -18.18 9.98 -5.77
C ARG A 104 -19.57 10.63 -5.67
N SER A 105 -20.37 10.58 -6.74
CA SER A 105 -21.74 11.09 -6.72
C SER A 105 -22.75 10.00 -6.41
N ASP A 106 -23.92 10.39 -5.89
CA ASP A 106 -25.05 9.47 -5.71
C ASP A 106 -25.72 9.10 -7.06
N ASP A 107 -25.44 9.85 -8.12
CA ASP A 107 -26.00 9.63 -9.45
C ASP A 107 -25.54 8.30 -10.07
N ALA A 108 -26.48 7.58 -10.67
CA ALA A 108 -26.17 6.36 -11.42
C ALA A 108 -25.95 6.67 -12.90
N LEU A 109 -24.91 6.09 -13.49
CA LEU A 109 -24.85 5.90 -14.94
C LEU A 109 -25.45 4.52 -15.25
N PRO A 110 -26.64 4.45 -15.88
CA PRO A 110 -27.23 3.18 -16.25
C PRO A 110 -26.25 2.38 -17.13
N THR A 111 -26.16 1.08 -16.92
CA THR A 111 -25.40 0.11 -17.75
C THR A 111 -23.86 0.16 -17.74
N ASP A 112 -23.20 0.93 -16.88
CA ASP A 112 -21.73 0.81 -16.69
C ASP A 112 -21.39 -0.19 -15.58
N ALA A 113 -21.04 -1.41 -15.98
CA ALA A 113 -20.68 -2.50 -15.06
C ALA A 113 -19.39 -2.21 -14.28
N ALA A 114 -18.43 -1.51 -14.89
CA ALA A 114 -17.17 -1.17 -14.23
C ALA A 114 -17.41 -0.14 -13.11
N LEU A 115 -18.23 0.88 -13.35
CA LEU A 115 -18.63 1.85 -12.35
C LEU A 115 -19.47 1.22 -11.25
N THR A 116 -20.40 0.33 -11.60
CA THR A 116 -21.21 -0.41 -10.61
C THR A 116 -20.31 -1.16 -9.63
N ARG A 117 -19.31 -1.89 -10.15
CA ARG A 117 -18.34 -2.60 -9.33
C ARG A 117 -17.47 -1.64 -8.51
N ALA A 118 -17.01 -0.55 -9.11
CA ALA A 118 -16.19 0.44 -8.43
C ALA A 118 -16.96 1.13 -7.29
N LYS A 119 -18.25 1.45 -7.47
CA LYS A 119 -19.12 1.99 -6.41
C LYS A 119 -19.30 1.00 -5.26
N ALA A 120 -19.52 -0.29 -5.57
CA ALA A 120 -19.62 -1.33 -4.53
C ALA A 120 -18.31 -1.42 -3.71
N GLN A 121 -17.17 -1.47 -4.38
CA GLN A 121 -15.85 -1.49 -3.72
C GLN A 121 -15.58 -0.20 -2.92
N HIS A 122 -15.94 0.96 -3.47
CA HIS A 122 -15.81 2.23 -2.77
C HIS A 122 -16.67 2.28 -1.49
N CYS A 123 -17.88 1.70 -1.53
CA CYS A 123 -18.72 1.57 -0.34
C CYS A 123 -18.05 0.72 0.74
N VAL A 124 -17.47 -0.43 0.36
CA VAL A 124 -16.71 -1.30 1.28
C VAL A 124 -15.54 -0.54 1.93
N GLU A 125 -14.72 0.15 1.14
CA GLU A 125 -13.59 0.92 1.70
C GLU A 125 -14.06 2.06 2.60
N ARG A 126 -15.16 2.75 2.26
CA ARG A 126 -15.77 3.75 3.16
C ARG A 126 -16.30 3.15 4.45
N GLN A 127 -16.81 1.92 4.40
CA GLN A 127 -17.33 1.22 5.57
C GLN A 127 -16.20 0.76 6.51
N ARG A 128 -15.02 0.40 5.99
CA ARG A 128 -13.84 0.06 6.81
C ARG A 128 -13.36 1.19 7.71
N GLU A 129 -13.50 2.43 7.25
CA GLU A 129 -13.18 3.61 8.06
C GLU A 129 -14.21 3.86 9.17
N ASN A 130 -15.35 3.17 9.12
CA ASN A 130 -16.44 3.32 10.08
C ASN A 130 -16.41 2.18 11.10
N THR A 131 -16.56 2.49 12.38
CA THR A 131 -16.65 1.49 13.47
C THR A 131 -18.05 0.86 13.55
N GLY A 132 -18.57 0.39 12.42
CA GLY A 132 -19.89 -0.21 12.27
C GLY A 132 -19.94 -1.70 12.62
N ILE A 133 -20.96 -2.38 12.09
CA ILE A 133 -21.09 -3.84 12.15
C ILE A 133 -20.10 -4.43 11.15
N TYR A 134 -19.25 -5.35 11.62
CA TYR A 134 -18.32 -6.08 10.76
C TYR A 134 -19.07 -6.99 9.78
N ASP A 135 -18.62 -7.01 8.53
CA ASP A 135 -19.16 -7.86 7.46
C ASP A 135 -18.11 -8.81 6.85
N GLU A 136 -18.43 -9.42 5.71
CA GLU A 136 -17.53 -10.35 5.01
C GLU A 136 -16.20 -9.71 4.60
N TYR A 137 -16.18 -8.40 4.33
CA TYR A 137 -14.99 -7.64 3.94
C TYR A 137 -14.12 -7.24 5.15
N ASP A 138 -14.67 -7.40 6.36
CA ASP A 138 -13.97 -7.28 7.65
C ASP A 138 -13.54 -8.65 8.22
N GLY A 139 -13.80 -9.73 7.49
CA GLY A 139 -13.44 -11.09 7.90
C GLY A 139 -14.54 -11.88 8.60
N VAL A 140 -15.79 -11.41 8.58
CA VAL A 140 -16.95 -12.18 9.06
C VAL A 140 -17.37 -13.20 7.99
N ILE A 141 -16.80 -14.40 8.07
CA ILE A 141 -17.00 -15.48 7.09
C ILE A 141 -18.35 -16.21 7.20
N GLY A 142 -19.23 -15.82 8.14
CA GLY A 142 -20.56 -16.42 8.32
C GLY A 142 -20.57 -17.89 8.79
N VAL A 143 -19.41 -18.49 9.06
CA VAL A 143 -19.28 -19.86 9.58
C VAL A 143 -19.31 -19.83 11.11
N PRO A 144 -20.35 -20.39 11.76
CA PRO A 144 -20.40 -20.44 13.21
C PRO A 144 -19.32 -21.38 13.75
N TYR A 145 -18.53 -20.90 14.70
CA TYR A 145 -17.53 -21.69 15.41
C TYR A 145 -17.99 -21.93 16.86
N ASP A 146 -18.05 -23.20 17.27
CA ASP A 146 -18.41 -23.60 18.64
C ASP A 146 -17.15 -23.73 19.51
N PRO A 147 -16.89 -22.77 20.44
CA PRO A 147 -15.69 -22.77 21.28
C PRO A 147 -15.66 -23.94 22.27
N SER A 148 -16.82 -24.50 22.62
CA SER A 148 -16.95 -25.55 23.64
C SER A 148 -16.41 -26.90 23.17
N ARG A 149 -16.34 -27.11 21.85
CA ARG A 149 -15.85 -28.35 21.24
C ARG A 149 -14.32 -28.44 21.15
N ARG A 150 -13.60 -27.38 21.55
CA ARG A 150 -12.14 -27.33 21.46
C ARG A 150 -11.51 -27.42 22.85
N THR A 151 -10.42 -28.19 22.94
CA THR A 151 -9.49 -28.11 24.07
C THR A 151 -8.62 -26.87 23.93
N TRP A 152 -8.64 -26.02 24.96
CA TRP A 152 -7.90 -24.77 25.00
C TRP A 152 -6.55 -24.94 25.71
N SER A 153 -5.52 -24.28 25.19
CA SER A 153 -4.22 -24.12 25.86
C SER A 153 -3.93 -22.64 26.11
N ALA A 154 -3.09 -22.33 27.10
CA ALA A 154 -2.67 -20.97 27.39
C ALA A 154 -2.10 -20.27 26.15
N SER A 155 -1.26 -20.97 25.37
CA SER A 155 -0.69 -20.45 24.12
C SER A 155 -1.75 -20.00 23.10
N GLN A 156 -2.88 -20.71 23.01
CA GLN A 156 -3.97 -20.34 22.10
C GLN A 156 -4.70 -19.09 22.56
N LEU A 157 -4.93 -18.93 23.86
CA LEU A 157 -5.57 -17.74 24.42
C LEU A 157 -4.67 -16.51 24.26
N THR A 158 -3.37 -16.65 24.50
CA THR A 158 -2.38 -15.60 24.23
C THR A 158 -2.37 -15.23 22.75
N GLN A 159 -2.38 -16.23 21.86
CA GLN A 159 -2.40 -15.99 20.41
C GLN A 159 -3.65 -15.23 19.96
N ILE A 160 -4.83 -15.55 20.51
CA ILE A 160 -6.07 -14.78 20.24
C ILE A 160 -5.93 -13.34 20.71
N GLY A 161 -5.44 -13.13 21.94
CA GLY A 161 -5.26 -11.79 22.50
C GLY A 161 -4.26 -10.93 21.72
N GLN A 162 -3.24 -11.55 21.12
CA GLN A 162 -2.27 -10.87 20.25
C GLN A 162 -2.80 -10.65 18.83
N CYS A 163 -3.39 -11.69 18.22
CA CYS A 163 -3.92 -11.66 16.86
C CYS A 163 -4.90 -12.81 16.62
N SER A 164 -6.21 -12.53 16.71
CA SER A 164 -7.28 -13.48 16.42
C SER A 164 -7.21 -14.07 15.00
N PHE A 165 -6.78 -13.27 14.01
CA PHE A 165 -6.63 -13.75 12.63
C PHE A 165 -5.55 -14.83 12.51
N ARG A 166 -4.39 -14.63 13.15
CA ARG A 166 -3.32 -15.61 13.17
C ARG A 166 -3.77 -16.93 13.81
N TRP A 167 -4.49 -16.84 14.94
CA TRP A 167 -5.09 -18.02 15.55
C TRP A 167 -6.08 -18.72 14.61
N PHE A 168 -6.94 -17.98 13.91
CA PHE A 168 -7.88 -18.54 12.95
C PHE A 168 -7.16 -19.27 11.81
N ALA A 169 -6.15 -18.65 11.20
CA ALA A 169 -5.36 -19.23 10.12
C ALA A 169 -4.61 -20.50 10.54
N GLU A 170 -3.86 -20.44 11.64
CA GLU A 170 -3.03 -21.57 12.08
C GLU A 170 -3.83 -22.68 12.77
N ARG A 171 -4.86 -22.33 13.57
CA ARG A 171 -5.56 -23.31 14.42
C ARG A 171 -6.87 -23.78 13.82
N LEU A 172 -7.63 -22.93 13.15
CA LEU A 172 -8.91 -23.34 12.55
C LEU A 172 -8.71 -23.84 11.12
N LEU A 173 -8.04 -23.06 10.27
CA LEU A 173 -7.73 -23.45 8.88
C LEU A 173 -6.54 -24.40 8.78
N ARG A 174 -5.72 -24.52 9.83
CA ARG A 174 -4.51 -25.38 9.87
C ARG A 174 -3.51 -25.06 8.76
N LEU A 175 -3.41 -23.79 8.41
CA LEU A 175 -2.41 -23.32 7.46
C LEU A 175 -1.04 -23.48 8.12
N LYS A 176 -0.13 -24.13 7.39
CA LYS A 176 1.28 -24.24 7.78
C LYS A 176 2.11 -23.39 6.81
N PRO A 177 3.15 -22.69 7.30
CA PRO A 177 4.16 -22.15 6.42
C PRO A 177 4.77 -23.29 5.60
N ILE A 178 5.24 -22.95 4.41
CA ILE A 178 5.99 -23.90 3.59
C ILE A 178 7.33 -24.11 4.29
N ASP A 179 7.72 -25.36 4.53
CA ASP A 179 8.98 -25.68 5.16
C ASP A 179 10.14 -25.21 4.27
N GLU A 180 10.81 -24.13 4.67
CA GLU A 180 12.09 -23.74 4.12
C GLU A 180 13.16 -24.68 4.71
N MET A 181 14.10 -25.11 3.87
CA MET A 181 15.15 -26.04 4.29
C MET A 181 16.16 -25.29 5.18
N GLU A 182 15.92 -25.28 6.49
CA GLU A 182 16.90 -24.80 7.46
C GLU A 182 18.07 -25.79 7.53
N LEU A 183 19.30 -25.26 7.43
CA LEU A 183 20.54 -26.06 7.41
C LEU A 183 20.98 -26.52 8.82
N GLY A 184 20.24 -26.17 9.87
CA GLY A 184 20.59 -26.45 11.27
C GLY A 184 19.40 -26.96 12.08
N LEU A 185 19.63 -27.22 13.38
CA LEU A 185 18.59 -27.67 14.30
C LEU A 185 17.54 -26.57 14.52
N ASP A 186 16.29 -26.84 14.13
CA ASP A 186 15.15 -25.96 14.38
C ASP A 186 15.11 -25.52 15.86
N PRO A 187 14.98 -24.22 16.17
CA PRO A 187 14.88 -23.72 17.54
C PRO A 187 13.84 -24.44 18.42
N ALA A 188 12.69 -24.84 17.86
CA ALA A 188 11.68 -25.57 18.61
C ALA A 188 12.10 -27.01 18.92
N MET A 189 12.76 -27.67 17.96
CA MET A 189 13.37 -28.98 18.15
C MET A 189 14.47 -28.96 19.22
N ARG A 190 15.36 -27.96 19.17
CA ARG A 190 16.39 -27.74 20.19
C ARG A 190 15.78 -27.60 21.59
N GLY A 191 14.72 -26.81 21.72
CA GLY A 191 14.00 -26.68 22.99
C GLY A 191 13.47 -28.02 23.49
N THR A 192 12.89 -28.83 22.61
CA THR A 192 12.36 -30.16 22.95
C THR A 192 13.46 -31.11 23.42
N LEU A 193 14.59 -31.15 22.71
CA LEU A 193 15.77 -31.92 23.09
C LEU A 193 16.31 -31.50 24.47
N TYR A 194 16.44 -30.19 24.70
CA TYR A 194 16.94 -29.64 25.96
C TYR A 194 16.02 -29.96 27.13
N HIS A 195 14.71 -29.74 26.96
CA HIS A 195 13.72 -30.09 27.99
C HIS A 195 13.77 -31.57 28.33
N LYS A 196 13.93 -32.45 27.32
CA LYS A 196 14.00 -33.89 27.55
C LYS A 196 15.28 -34.31 28.26
N ALA A 197 16.43 -33.76 27.86
CA ALA A 197 17.71 -34.02 28.52
C ALA A 197 17.69 -33.55 29.98
N LEU A 198 17.15 -32.36 30.26
CA LEU A 198 17.03 -31.84 31.62
C LEU A 198 16.03 -32.65 32.46
N GLU A 199 14.89 -33.06 31.90
CA GLU A 199 13.92 -33.93 32.58
C GLU A 199 14.61 -35.22 33.07
N ILE A 200 15.36 -35.90 32.18
CA ILE A 200 16.08 -37.13 32.51
C ILE A 200 17.19 -36.88 33.55
N ALA A 201 17.98 -35.81 33.39
CA ALA A 201 19.07 -35.49 34.30
C ALA A 201 18.55 -35.15 35.72
N ILE A 202 17.48 -34.37 35.82
CA ILE A 202 16.86 -34.01 37.10
C ILE A 202 16.22 -35.23 37.76
N GLU A 203 15.51 -36.07 37.00
CA GLU A 203 14.91 -37.30 37.55
C GLU A 203 15.95 -38.26 38.14
N ARG A 204 17.15 -38.31 37.55
CA ARG A 204 18.29 -39.08 38.09
C ARG A 204 18.90 -38.41 39.32
N ALA A 205 18.96 -37.08 39.33
CA ALA A 205 19.55 -36.29 40.42
C ALA A 205 18.60 -36.02 41.60
N LYS A 206 17.30 -36.33 41.50
CA LYS A 206 16.26 -35.89 42.47
C LYS A 206 16.49 -36.32 43.92
N ASN A 207 17.23 -37.41 44.13
CA ASN A 207 17.54 -37.95 45.45
C ASN A 207 18.95 -37.57 45.95
N ALA A 208 19.70 -36.80 45.17
CA ALA A 208 21.04 -36.35 45.54
C ALA A 208 20.96 -35.19 46.56
N PRO A 209 21.94 -35.09 47.48
CA PRO A 209 22.00 -33.99 48.46
C PRO A 209 22.22 -32.62 47.79
N ASP A 210 22.90 -32.60 46.63
CA ASP A 210 22.98 -31.44 45.74
C ASP A 210 22.43 -31.83 44.37
N ILE A 211 21.15 -31.53 44.16
CA ILE A 211 20.44 -31.81 42.91
C ILE A 211 21.12 -31.10 41.74
N ARG A 212 21.65 -29.89 41.93
CA ARG A 212 22.23 -29.11 40.84
C ARG A 212 23.55 -29.73 40.37
N ALA A 213 24.44 -30.03 41.30
CA ALA A 213 25.70 -30.70 40.98
C ALA A 213 25.47 -32.07 40.33
N ALA A 214 24.58 -32.88 40.90
CA ALA A 214 24.24 -34.20 40.34
C ALA A 214 23.55 -34.11 38.97
N THR A 215 22.73 -33.07 38.73
CA THR A 215 22.12 -32.85 37.40
C THR A 215 23.21 -32.58 36.35
N LEU A 216 24.17 -31.72 36.67
CA LEU A 216 25.29 -31.38 35.76
C LEU A 216 26.17 -32.60 35.43
N GLU A 217 26.36 -33.51 36.39
CA GLU A 217 27.08 -34.78 36.20
C GLU A 217 26.32 -35.73 35.26
N HIS A 218 24.99 -35.70 35.27
CA HIS A 218 24.15 -36.58 34.44
C HIS A 218 23.78 -36.00 33.07
N ILE A 219 24.08 -34.73 32.77
CA ILE A 219 23.68 -34.07 31.51
C ILE A 219 24.20 -34.81 30.27
N ASP A 220 25.45 -35.28 30.24
CA ASP A 220 26.00 -35.90 29.03
C ASP A 220 25.26 -37.20 28.66
N GLU A 221 24.97 -38.03 29.67
CA GLU A 221 24.23 -39.29 29.49
C GLU A 221 22.76 -39.03 29.20
N ALA A 222 22.16 -38.06 29.88
CA ALA A 222 20.76 -37.67 29.69
C ALA A 222 20.52 -37.06 28.30
N PHE A 223 21.48 -36.29 27.79
CA PHE A 223 21.43 -35.76 26.42
C PHE A 223 21.51 -36.90 25.40
N ALA A 224 22.43 -37.86 25.60
CA ALA A 224 22.52 -39.05 24.75
C ALA A 224 21.26 -39.93 24.77
N GLU A 225 20.53 -39.96 25.89
CA GLU A 225 19.25 -40.63 25.98
C GLU A 225 18.14 -39.84 25.29
N ALA A 226 18.11 -38.51 25.46
CA ALA A 226 17.15 -37.63 24.81
C ALA A 226 17.27 -37.65 23.28
N GLU A 227 18.49 -37.75 22.73
CA GLU A 227 18.74 -37.93 21.29
C GLU A 227 18.05 -39.18 20.72
N ARG A 228 17.89 -40.23 21.53
CA ARG A 228 17.26 -41.50 21.14
C ARG A 228 15.76 -41.55 21.46
N ASP A 229 15.22 -40.51 22.11
CA ASP A 229 13.81 -40.50 22.52
C ASP A 229 12.91 -40.30 21.29
N PRO A 230 11.93 -41.20 21.06
CA PRO A 230 10.99 -41.07 19.94
C PRO A 230 10.18 -39.76 19.93
N LYS A 231 10.06 -39.06 21.06
CA LYS A 231 9.39 -37.76 21.16
C LYS A 231 10.25 -36.60 20.66
N VAL A 232 11.58 -36.73 20.71
CA VAL A 232 12.50 -35.74 20.15
C VAL A 232 12.59 -35.95 18.65
N ALA A 233 12.66 -37.19 18.17
CA ALA A 233 12.65 -37.53 16.74
C ALA A 233 13.63 -36.66 15.92
N LEU A 234 14.90 -36.61 16.37
CA LEU A 234 15.94 -35.80 15.75
C LEU A 234 16.15 -36.24 14.28
N PRO A 235 16.07 -35.32 13.29
CA PRO A 235 16.37 -35.66 11.91
C PRO A 235 17.87 -35.89 11.71
N ASP A 236 18.24 -36.53 10.58
CA ASP A 236 19.64 -36.67 10.18
C ASP A 236 20.20 -35.27 9.82
N LEU A 237 20.93 -34.67 10.76
CA LEU A 237 21.52 -33.35 10.61
C LEU A 237 22.98 -33.46 10.14
N PRO A 238 23.36 -32.77 9.05
CA PRO A 238 24.76 -32.71 8.65
C PRO A 238 25.59 -32.02 9.73
N ASN A 239 26.73 -32.61 10.10
CA ASN A 239 27.64 -32.11 11.13
C ASN A 239 27.12 -32.15 12.59
N TRP A 240 26.06 -32.93 12.88
CA TRP A 240 25.50 -33.04 14.25
C TRP A 240 26.54 -33.33 15.33
N GLU A 241 27.48 -34.24 15.06
CA GLU A 241 28.59 -34.59 15.98
C GLU A 241 29.40 -33.36 16.45
N SER A 242 29.60 -32.38 15.56
CA SER A 242 30.34 -31.15 15.90
C SER A 242 29.47 -30.18 16.71
N GLU A 243 28.20 -30.02 16.32
CA GLU A 243 27.26 -29.13 17.01
C GLU A 243 26.86 -29.65 18.39
N ARG A 244 26.76 -30.98 18.54
CA ARG A 244 26.39 -31.69 19.78
C ARG A 244 27.24 -31.25 20.97
N ALA A 245 28.55 -31.16 20.77
CA ALA A 245 29.48 -30.76 21.83
C ALA A 245 29.24 -29.31 22.30
N ASP A 246 28.82 -28.43 21.39
CA ASP A 246 28.49 -27.04 21.71
C ASP A 246 27.12 -26.94 22.40
N GLN A 247 26.12 -27.72 21.96
CA GLN A 247 24.79 -27.77 22.62
C GLN A 247 24.90 -28.23 24.10
N ILE A 248 25.67 -29.30 24.35
CA ILE A 248 25.91 -29.79 25.71
C ILE A 248 26.66 -28.76 26.57
N ARG A 249 27.63 -28.06 25.97
CA ARG A 249 28.35 -26.99 26.65
C ARG A 249 27.42 -25.86 27.02
N GLU A 250 26.52 -25.46 26.12
CA GLU A 250 25.50 -24.43 26.36
C GLU A 250 24.62 -24.81 27.57
N LEU A 251 24.05 -26.03 27.56
CA LEU A 251 23.25 -26.58 28.66
C LEU A 251 23.96 -26.58 30.02
N LYS A 252 25.27 -26.90 30.05
CA LYS A 252 26.10 -26.85 31.26
C LYS A 252 26.52 -25.43 31.64
N SER A 253 26.61 -24.54 30.66
CA SER A 253 27.04 -23.16 30.82
C SER A 253 25.92 -22.21 31.20
N ASP A 254 24.66 -22.65 31.15
CA ASP A 254 23.50 -21.87 31.57
C ASP A 254 23.58 -21.66 33.09
N ARG A 255 24.48 -20.74 33.43
CA ARG A 255 24.70 -20.12 34.71
C ARG A 255 23.40 -19.42 35.00
N GLY A 256 22.59 -20.08 35.82
CA GLY A 256 21.36 -19.52 36.38
C GLY A 256 21.46 -18.00 36.49
N SER A 257 20.69 -17.34 35.63
CA SER A 257 20.24 -15.97 35.82
C SER A 257 19.06 -16.02 36.78
#